data_AF-B7PJL1-F1
#
_entry.id   AF-B7PJL1-F1
#
_cell.length_a   1.000
_cell.length_b   1.000
_cell.length_c   1.000
_cell.angle_alpha   90.00
_cell.angle_beta   90.00
_cell.angle_gamma   90.00
#
_symmetry.space_group_name_H-M   'P 1'
#
loop_
_entity.id
_entity.type
_entity.pdbx_description
1 polymer ?
#
loop_
_entity_poly.entity_id
_entity_poly.type
_entity_poly.pdbx_seq_one_letter_code
_entity_poly.pdbx_strand_id
1 'polypeptide(L)'
;MPQRYIWRTGIGLHAAPRLLVSFMYRRYYAAMLADTPRYQFLASTAFWLNVVENFCLLGLTNVSSSESYLIHRKMFVTFVVSALLYMLVSCFIPTVAFKHMLSQAERKSLRTKKQLMITSVFCSLLATYFFLRHNWYCEPGVYTFFALAEYILVLCNIGFHMTAYWDFDDQQLYMWSLHHDPSEDKVR
;
A
#
# COMPACT_ATOMS: atom_id res chain seq x y z
N MET A 1 -7.37 3.86 -29.30
CA MET A 1 -6.23 4.71 -28.88
C MET A 1 -5.15 3.84 -28.23
N PRO A 2 -3.95 3.70 -28.82
CA PRO A 2 -2.83 2.89 -28.30
C PRO A 2 -2.37 3.30 -26.88
N GLN A 3 -2.55 4.57 -26.51
CA GLN A 3 -2.24 5.09 -25.16
C GLN A 3 -3.00 4.36 -24.02
N ARG A 4 -4.26 3.94 -24.25
CA ARG A 4 -5.07 3.20 -23.26
C ARG A 4 -4.49 1.81 -23.01
N TYR A 5 -3.91 1.17 -24.03
CA TYR A 5 -3.28 -0.14 -23.90
C TYR A 5 -1.95 -0.05 -23.17
N ILE A 6 -1.10 0.93 -23.51
CA ILE A 6 0.18 1.16 -22.81
C ILE A 6 -0.05 1.42 -21.31
N TRP A 7 -1.04 2.25 -20.98
CA TRP A 7 -1.42 2.53 -19.59
C TRP A 7 -1.91 1.28 -18.84
N ARG A 8 -2.76 0.47 -19.46
CA ARG A 8 -3.26 -0.80 -18.89
C ARG A 8 -2.14 -1.82 -18.67
N THR A 9 -1.25 -1.97 -19.64
CA THR A 9 -0.09 -2.87 -19.52
C THR A 9 0.87 -2.38 -18.44
N GLY A 10 1.09 -1.06 -18.32
CA GLY A 10 1.88 -0.47 -17.23
C GLY A 10 1.29 -0.78 -15.85
N ILE A 11 -0.03 -0.58 -15.67
CA ILE A 11 -0.68 -0.87 -14.39
C ILE A 11 -0.68 -2.38 -14.09
N GLY A 12 -0.92 -3.23 -15.08
CA GLY A 12 -0.82 -4.68 -14.93
C GLY A 12 0.60 -5.12 -14.54
N LEU A 13 1.62 -4.52 -15.16
CA LEU A 13 3.02 -4.81 -14.85
C LEU A 13 3.40 -4.35 -13.43
N HIS A 14 2.87 -3.23 -12.95
CA HIS A 14 3.08 -2.75 -11.57
C HIS A 14 2.34 -3.57 -10.51
N ALA A 15 1.26 -4.27 -10.87
CA ALA A 15 0.54 -5.13 -9.93
C ALA A 15 1.37 -6.35 -9.50
N ALA A 16 2.18 -6.94 -10.40
CA ALA A 16 2.98 -8.13 -10.09
C ALA A 16 4.05 -7.89 -9.01
N PRO A 17 4.88 -6.82 -9.05
CA PRO A 17 5.79 -6.46 -7.97
C PRO A 17 5.08 -6.20 -6.64
N ARG A 18 3.89 -5.56 -6.65
CA ARG A 18 3.11 -5.30 -5.43
C ARG A 18 2.66 -6.61 -4.77
N LEU A 19 2.19 -7.57 -5.55
CA LEU A 19 1.81 -8.88 -5.06
C LEU A 19 3.00 -9.68 -4.54
N LEU A 20 4.14 -9.62 -5.24
CA LEU A 20 5.39 -10.25 -4.81
C LEU A 20 5.86 -9.68 -3.46
N VAL A 21 5.87 -8.36 -3.32
CA VAL A 21 6.22 -7.67 -2.07
C VAL A 21 5.31 -8.11 -0.91
N SER A 22 4.00 -8.13 -1.10
CA SER A 22 3.08 -8.61 -0.04
C SER A 22 3.27 -10.08 0.29
N PHE A 23 3.61 -10.92 -0.70
CA PHE A 23 3.94 -12.32 -0.46
C PHE A 23 5.24 -12.47 0.35
N MET A 24 6.27 -11.67 0.04
CA MET A 24 7.50 -11.62 0.81
C MET A 24 7.25 -11.18 2.25
N TYR A 25 6.45 -10.13 2.47
CA TYR A 25 6.03 -9.71 3.82
C TYR A 25 5.30 -10.82 4.57
N ARG A 26 4.38 -11.53 3.92
CA ARG A 26 3.68 -12.66 4.53
C ARG A 26 4.65 -13.77 4.94
N ARG A 27 5.63 -14.10 4.09
CA ARG A 27 6.63 -15.13 4.40
C ARG A 27 7.58 -14.70 5.51
N TYR A 28 8.00 -13.44 5.52
CA TYR A 28 8.83 -12.85 6.57
C TYR A 28 8.10 -12.87 7.92
N TYR A 29 6.85 -12.41 7.97
CA TYR A 29 6.05 -12.46 9.19
C TYR A 29 5.73 -13.90 9.62
N ALA A 30 5.50 -14.82 8.69
CA ALA A 30 5.30 -16.23 9.03
C ALA A 30 6.57 -16.90 9.61
N ALA A 31 7.75 -16.55 9.10
CA ALA A 31 9.02 -17.09 9.58
C ALA A 31 9.40 -16.56 10.97
N MET A 32 9.24 -15.25 11.22
CA MET A 32 9.60 -14.66 12.52
C MET A 32 8.54 -14.82 13.61
N LEU A 33 7.25 -14.93 13.26
CA LEU A 33 6.13 -15.02 14.23
C LEU A 33 5.37 -16.35 14.09
N ALA A 34 6.10 -17.44 13.83
CA ALA A 34 5.52 -18.78 13.68
C ALA A 34 4.61 -19.19 14.86
N ASP A 35 4.95 -18.76 16.08
CA ASP A 35 4.23 -19.15 17.30
C ASP A 35 2.97 -18.34 17.60
N THR A 36 2.63 -17.32 16.81
CA THR A 36 1.46 -16.46 17.08
C THR A 36 0.45 -16.46 15.92
N PRO A 37 -0.62 -17.27 16.01
CA PRO A 37 -1.60 -17.41 14.92
C PRO A 37 -2.33 -16.10 14.57
N ARG A 38 -2.45 -15.16 15.52
CA ARG A 38 -3.07 -13.85 15.30
C ARG A 38 -2.33 -13.01 14.25
N TYR A 39 -1.00 -13.02 14.26
CA TYR A 39 -0.21 -12.24 13.31
C TYR A 39 -0.15 -12.90 11.93
N GLN A 40 -0.19 -14.23 11.86
CA GLN A 40 -0.33 -14.96 10.60
C GLN A 40 -1.67 -14.65 9.93
N PHE A 41 -2.76 -14.60 10.71
CA PHE A 41 -4.06 -14.17 10.21
C PHE A 41 -3.99 -12.74 9.66
N LEU A 42 -3.44 -11.79 10.43
CA LEU A 42 -3.25 -10.41 9.99
C LEU A 42 -2.42 -10.30 8.70
N ALA A 43 -1.31 -11.05 8.59
CA ALA A 43 -0.49 -11.07 7.39
C ALA A 43 -1.24 -11.65 6.17
N SER A 44 -2.05 -12.69 6.38
CA SER A 44 -2.93 -13.22 5.33
C SER A 44 -4.02 -12.22 4.94
N THR A 45 -4.61 -11.51 5.90
CA THR A 45 -5.58 -10.44 5.65
C THR A 45 -4.95 -9.32 4.84
N ALA A 46 -3.74 -8.87 5.19
CA ALA A 46 -3.01 -7.86 4.44
C ALA A 46 -2.76 -8.28 2.99
N PHE A 47 -2.38 -9.54 2.76
CA PHE A 47 -2.22 -10.08 1.40
C PHE A 47 -3.51 -9.96 0.59
N TRP A 48 -4.64 -10.44 1.13
CA TRP A 48 -5.93 -10.38 0.44
C TRP A 48 -6.42 -8.94 0.23
N LEU A 49 -6.19 -8.04 1.19
CA LEU A 49 -6.50 -6.62 1.03
C LEU A 49 -5.71 -6.00 -0.13
N ASN A 50 -4.42 -6.31 -0.26
CA ASN A 50 -3.62 -5.85 -1.39
C ASN A 50 -4.11 -6.45 -2.72
N VAL A 51 -4.52 -7.73 -2.73
CA VAL A 51 -5.12 -8.35 -3.93
C VAL A 51 -6.37 -7.59 -4.36
N VAL A 52 -7.31 -7.36 -3.44
CA VAL A 52 -8.55 -6.62 -3.70
C VAL A 52 -8.27 -5.20 -4.20
N GLU A 53 -7.31 -4.51 -3.57
CA GLU A 53 -6.87 -3.17 -3.98
C GLU A 53 -6.41 -3.16 -5.45
N ASN A 54 -5.53 -4.09 -5.84
CA ASN A 54 -5.01 -4.16 -7.21
C ASN A 54 -6.11 -4.50 -8.22
N PHE A 55 -7.04 -5.40 -7.89
CA PHE A 55 -8.20 -5.67 -8.76
C PHE A 55 -9.10 -4.45 -8.92
N CYS A 56 -9.33 -3.68 -7.84
CA CYS A 56 -10.13 -2.47 -7.92
C CYS A 56 -9.43 -1.38 -8.75
N LEU A 57 -8.11 -1.22 -8.65
CA LEU A 57 -7.33 -0.33 -9.52
C LEU A 57 -7.43 -0.74 -10.98
N LEU A 58 -7.27 -2.02 -11.29
CA LEU A 58 -7.46 -2.55 -12.65
C LEU A 58 -8.89 -2.29 -13.14
N GLY A 59 -9.89 -2.47 -12.28
CA GLY A 59 -11.29 -2.15 -12.55
C GLY A 59 -11.49 -0.68 -12.92
N LEU A 60 -11.01 0.25 -12.09
CA LEU A 60 -11.10 1.69 -12.30
C LEU A 60 -10.41 2.17 -13.58
N THR A 61 -9.37 1.46 -14.04
CA THR A 61 -8.68 1.78 -15.31
C THR A 61 -9.41 1.25 -16.54
N ASN A 62 -10.26 0.24 -16.35
CA ASN A 62 -11.01 -0.38 -17.43
C ASN A 62 -12.40 0.22 -17.58
N VAL A 63 -13.06 0.53 -16.48
CA VAL A 63 -14.44 1.04 -16.41
C VAL A 63 -14.42 2.56 -16.29
N SER A 64 -14.87 3.24 -17.35
CA SER A 64 -15.03 4.70 -17.31
C SER A 64 -16.21 5.07 -16.41
N SER A 65 -16.10 6.19 -15.69
CA SER A 65 -17.19 6.78 -14.92
C SER A 65 -18.40 7.15 -15.79
N SER A 66 -18.17 7.43 -17.09
CA SER A 66 -19.20 7.73 -18.09
C SER A 66 -19.97 6.49 -18.59
N GLU A 67 -19.37 5.29 -18.48
CA GLU A 67 -19.99 4.05 -18.95
C GLU A 67 -20.85 3.40 -17.86
N SER A 68 -20.39 3.44 -16.60
CA SER A 68 -21.14 2.90 -15.48
C SER A 68 -20.77 3.54 -14.15
N TYR A 69 -21.34 4.72 -13.88
CA TYR A 69 -21.11 5.49 -12.65
C TYR A 69 -21.24 4.65 -11.36
N LEU A 70 -22.26 3.79 -11.28
CA LEU A 70 -22.50 2.96 -10.09
C LEU A 70 -21.37 1.95 -9.85
N ILE A 71 -20.87 1.31 -10.90
CA ILE A 71 -19.78 0.33 -10.82
C ILE A 71 -18.48 1.04 -10.46
N HIS A 72 -18.18 2.15 -11.15
CA HIS A 72 -16.99 2.96 -10.89
C HIS A 72 -16.96 3.43 -9.42
N ARG A 73 -18.08 3.97 -8.91
CA ARG A 73 -18.20 4.38 -7.51
C ARG A 73 -17.95 3.23 -6.53
N LYS A 74 -18.51 2.05 -6.78
CA LYS A 74 -18.30 0.87 -5.91
C LYS A 74 -16.85 0.41 -5.93
N MET A 75 -16.22 0.37 -7.11
CA MET A 75 -14.80 0.02 -7.24
C MET A 75 -13.90 1.03 -6.54
N PHE A 76 -14.20 2.32 -6.64
CA PHE A 76 -13.45 3.38 -5.97
C PHE A 76 -13.52 3.26 -4.45
N VAL A 77 -14.72 3.12 -3.89
CA VAL A 77 -14.89 2.95 -2.44
C VAL A 77 -14.19 1.68 -1.96
N THR A 78 -14.31 0.58 -2.69
CA THR A 78 -13.65 -0.69 -2.34
C THR A 78 -12.13 -0.54 -2.37
N PHE A 79 -11.58 0.13 -3.40
CA PHE A 79 -10.16 0.48 -3.48
C PHE A 79 -9.70 1.25 -2.24
N VAL A 80 -10.35 2.37 -1.91
CA VAL A 80 -9.97 3.21 -0.76
C VAL A 80 -10.03 2.42 0.56
N VAL A 81 -11.11 1.69 0.81
CA VAL A 81 -11.25 0.91 2.05
C VAL A 81 -10.19 -0.18 2.14
N SER A 82 -9.98 -0.94 1.06
CA SER A 82 -8.96 -2.00 1.03
C SER A 82 -7.54 -1.44 1.24
N ALA A 83 -7.23 -0.29 0.64
CA ALA A 83 -5.94 0.37 0.75
C ALA A 83 -5.68 0.89 2.16
N LEU A 84 -6.65 1.57 2.78
CA LEU A 84 -6.52 2.06 4.15
C LEU A 84 -6.35 0.91 5.15
N LEU A 85 -7.13 -0.16 5.01
CA LEU A 85 -7.00 -1.35 5.85
C LEU A 85 -5.64 -2.02 5.66
N TYR A 86 -5.16 -2.13 4.41
CA TYR A 86 -3.83 -2.69 4.12
C TYR A 86 -2.72 -1.84 4.77
N MET A 87 -2.77 -0.52 4.64
CA MET A 87 -1.81 0.40 5.27
C MET A 87 -1.83 0.28 6.78
N LEU A 88 -3.02 0.17 7.39
CA LEU A 88 -3.19 0.01 8.83
C LEU A 88 -2.54 -1.28 9.32
N VAL A 89 -2.87 -2.42 8.71
CA VAL A 89 -2.30 -3.72 9.11
C VAL A 89 -0.77 -3.73 8.92
N SER A 90 -0.30 -3.19 7.79
CA SER A 90 1.13 -3.09 7.46
C SER A 90 1.92 -2.18 8.41
N CYS A 91 1.28 -1.17 9.01
CA CYS A 91 1.91 -0.34 10.07
C CYS A 91 1.80 -0.99 11.46
N PHE A 92 0.73 -1.74 11.72
CA PHE A 92 0.43 -2.34 13.01
C PHE A 92 1.39 -3.49 13.33
N ILE A 93 1.55 -4.44 12.40
CA ILE A 93 2.42 -5.62 12.59
C ILE A 93 3.83 -5.22 13.07
N PRO A 94 4.59 -4.36 12.36
CA PRO A 94 5.93 -3.98 12.80
C PRO A 94 5.95 -3.15 14.10
N THR A 95 4.91 -2.36 14.37
CA THR A 95 4.84 -1.58 15.61
C THR A 95 4.69 -2.47 16.85
N VAL A 96 3.94 -3.58 16.73
CA VAL A 96 3.67 -4.47 17.87
C VAL A 96 4.65 -5.63 17.94
N ALA A 97 4.95 -6.27 16.82
CA ALA A 97 5.79 -7.48 16.78
C ALA A 97 7.30 -7.20 16.89
N PHE A 98 7.78 -6.07 16.36
CA PHE A 98 9.22 -5.83 16.17
C PHE A 98 9.75 -4.59 16.89
N LYS A 99 8.99 -4.02 17.85
CA LYS A 99 9.28 -2.73 18.51
C LYS A 99 10.74 -2.52 18.94
N HIS A 100 11.43 -3.60 19.33
CA HIS A 100 12.84 -3.59 19.78
C HIS A 100 13.87 -4.04 18.73
N MET A 101 13.44 -4.68 17.64
CA MET A 101 14.33 -5.26 16.62
C MET A 101 14.42 -4.43 15.32
N LEU A 102 13.66 -3.33 15.20
CA LEU A 102 13.70 -2.51 13.99
C LEU A 102 15.04 -1.75 13.85
N SER A 103 15.70 -1.95 12.71
CA SER A 103 16.82 -1.17 12.20
C SER A 103 16.46 0.33 12.10
N GLN A 104 17.47 1.21 12.07
CA GLN A 104 17.26 2.66 11.93
C GLN A 104 16.56 3.01 10.60
N ALA A 105 16.87 2.27 9.53
CA ALA A 105 16.23 2.42 8.23
C ALA A 105 14.75 1.99 8.28
N GLU A 106 14.44 0.84 8.88
CA GLU A 106 13.07 0.35 9.05
C GLU A 106 12.22 1.28 9.94
N ARG A 107 12.81 1.90 10.97
CA ARG A 107 12.14 2.92 11.80
C ARG A 107 11.78 4.16 10.98
N LYS A 108 12.66 4.59 10.09
CA LYS A 108 12.40 5.71 9.17
C LYS A 108 11.29 5.35 8.18
N SER A 109 11.36 4.17 7.55
CA SER A 109 10.32 3.63 6.67
C SER A 109 8.96 3.57 7.39
N LEU A 110 8.91 3.04 8.61
CA LEU A 110 7.68 2.97 9.40
C LEU A 110 7.10 4.34 9.75
N ARG A 111 7.96 5.35 10.00
CA ARG A 111 7.51 6.74 10.22
C ARG A 111 6.88 7.31 8.96
N THR A 112 7.51 7.12 7.81
CA THR A 112 6.97 7.55 6.51
C THR A 112 5.67 6.82 6.17
N LYS A 113 5.59 5.50 6.39
CA LYS A 113 4.36 4.71 6.24
C LYS A 113 3.20 5.26 7.08
N LYS A 114 3.46 5.59 8.36
CA LYS A 114 2.47 6.20 9.26
C LYS A 114 2.01 7.56 8.77
N GLN A 115 2.92 8.41 8.30
CA GLN A 115 2.57 9.72 7.73
C GLN A 115 1.69 9.57 6.49
N LEU A 116 2.06 8.67 5.56
CA LEU A 116 1.26 8.39 4.37
C LEU A 116 -0.12 7.82 4.69
N MET A 117 -0.21 6.95 5.71
CA MET A 117 -1.49 6.44 6.21
C MET A 117 -2.37 7.56 6.76
N ILE A 118 -1.83 8.43 7.63
CA ILE A 118 -2.58 9.56 8.22
C ILE A 118 -3.06 10.51 7.12
N THR A 119 -2.19 10.88 6.18
CA THR A 119 -2.56 11.70 5.03
C THR A 119 -3.65 11.04 4.20
N SER A 120 -3.56 9.73 3.96
CA SER A 120 -4.58 8.99 3.20
C SER A 120 -5.93 8.97 3.92
N VAL A 121 -5.96 8.79 5.25
CA VAL A 121 -7.20 8.87 6.02
C VAL A 121 -7.80 10.27 5.92
N PHE A 122 -6.98 11.31 6.10
CA PHE A 122 -7.44 12.70 6.02
C PHE A 122 -8.01 13.04 4.63
N CYS A 123 -7.31 12.67 3.55
CA CYS A 123 -7.78 12.88 2.19
C CYS A 123 -9.06 12.07 1.89
N SER A 124 -9.24 10.88 2.48
CA SER A 124 -10.45 10.07 2.32
C SER A 124 -11.67 10.73 2.97
N LEU A 125 -11.49 11.31 4.16
CA LEU A 125 -12.53 12.08 4.83
C LEU A 125 -12.89 13.33 4.02
N LEU A 126 -11.89 14.03 3.49
CA LEU A 126 -12.07 15.23 2.68
C LEU A 126 -12.79 14.91 1.35
N ALA A 127 -12.40 13.82 0.68
CA ALA A 127 -13.08 13.34 -0.52
C ALA A 127 -14.55 13.00 -0.24
N THR A 128 -14.82 12.31 0.87
CA THR A 128 -16.20 12.00 1.28
C THR A 128 -17.01 13.27 1.55
N TYR A 129 -16.42 14.25 2.23
CA TYR A 129 -17.04 15.54 2.50
C TYR A 129 -17.39 16.28 1.21
N PHE A 130 -16.44 16.44 0.29
CA PHE A 130 -16.68 17.12 -0.99
C PHE A 130 -17.69 16.37 -1.86
N PHE A 131 -17.67 15.04 -1.84
CA PHE A 131 -18.66 14.22 -2.55
C PHE A 131 -20.08 14.46 -2.04
N LEU A 132 -20.29 14.47 -0.71
CA LEU A 132 -21.60 14.75 -0.11
C LEU A 132 -22.04 16.20 -0.41
N ARG A 133 -21.12 17.16 -0.25
CA ARG A 133 -21.40 18.57 -0.52
C ARG A 133 -21.78 18.81 -1.98
N HIS A 134 -21.08 18.20 -2.93
CA HIS A 134 -21.39 18.29 -4.35
C HIS A 134 -22.79 17.75 -4.66
N ASN A 135 -23.18 16.63 -4.06
CA ASN A 135 -24.49 16.02 -4.28
C ASN A 135 -25.65 16.82 -3.65
N TRP A 136 -25.42 17.55 -2.55
CA TRP A 136 -26.47 18.34 -1.90
C TRP A 136 -26.62 19.75 -2.46
N TYR A 137 -25.51 20.43 -2.75
CA TYR A 137 -25.53 21.86 -3.07
C TYR A 137 -25.19 22.20 -4.52
N CYS A 138 -24.71 21.23 -5.31
CA CYS A 138 -24.32 21.41 -6.72
C CYS A 138 -23.43 22.65 -6.99
N GLU A 139 -22.59 23.02 -6.03
CA GLU A 139 -21.71 24.18 -6.15
C GLU A 139 -20.62 23.95 -7.21
N PRO A 140 -20.38 24.92 -8.11
CA PRO A 140 -19.30 24.82 -9.09
C PRO A 140 -17.93 24.78 -8.38
N GLY A 141 -17.05 23.87 -8.83
CA GLY A 141 -15.69 23.71 -8.30
C GLY A 141 -15.51 22.68 -7.18
N VAL A 142 -16.58 22.26 -6.49
CA VAL A 142 -16.48 21.22 -5.43
C VAL A 142 -16.02 19.87 -5.99
N TYR A 143 -16.45 19.55 -7.22
CA TYR A 143 -16.01 18.34 -7.92
C TYR A 143 -14.50 18.33 -8.19
N THR A 144 -13.88 19.49 -8.44
CA THR A 144 -12.43 19.60 -8.64
C THR A 144 -11.66 19.30 -7.36
N PHE A 145 -12.13 19.80 -6.21
CA PHE A 145 -11.53 19.49 -4.92
C PHE A 145 -11.70 18.02 -4.51
N PHE A 146 -12.85 17.42 -4.85
CA PHE A 146 -13.04 15.98 -4.74
C PHE A 146 -11.99 15.22 -5.56
N ALA A 147 -11.86 15.51 -6.85
CA ALA A 147 -10.88 14.86 -7.72
C ALA A 147 -9.42 15.07 -7.23
N LEU A 148 -9.10 16.25 -6.72
CA LEU A 148 -7.78 16.53 -6.13
C LEU A 148 -7.52 15.61 -4.92
N ALA A 149 -8.49 15.45 -4.02
CA ALA A 149 -8.36 14.55 -2.88
C ALA A 149 -8.17 13.09 -3.32
N GLU A 150 -8.90 12.64 -4.36
CA GLU A 150 -8.72 11.31 -4.96
C GLU A 150 -7.31 11.12 -5.52
N TYR A 151 -6.76 12.11 -6.24
CA TYR A 151 -5.40 12.02 -6.76
C TYR A 151 -4.36 11.92 -5.63
N ILE A 152 -4.52 12.70 -4.55
CA ILE A 152 -3.62 12.62 -3.40
C ILE A 152 -3.71 11.23 -2.74
N LEU A 153 -4.89 10.62 -2.65
CA LEU A 153 -5.06 9.25 -2.14
C LEU A 153 -4.28 8.23 -2.97
N VAL A 154 -4.42 8.30 -4.29
CA VAL A 154 -3.71 7.39 -5.20
C VAL A 154 -2.19 7.58 -5.10
N LEU A 155 -1.72 8.83 -5.03
CA LEU A 155 -0.30 9.12 -4.82
C LEU A 155 0.21 8.61 -3.48
N CYS A 156 -0.54 8.77 -2.39
CA CYS A 156 -0.17 8.23 -1.09
C CYS A 156 -0.13 6.70 -1.10
N ASN A 157 -1.05 6.04 -1.81
CA ASN A 157 -1.02 4.59 -2.01
C ASN A 157 0.22 4.13 -2.77
N ILE A 158 0.56 4.79 -3.88
CA ILE A 158 1.79 4.49 -4.64
C ILE A 158 3.02 4.70 -3.77
N GLY A 159 3.10 5.84 -3.08
CA GLY A 159 4.19 6.16 -2.16
C GLY A 159 4.33 5.12 -1.05
N PHE A 160 3.21 4.64 -0.51
CA PHE A 160 3.21 3.61 0.53
C PHE A 160 3.81 2.30 0.02
N HIS A 161 3.41 1.83 -1.17
CA HIS A 161 4.01 0.63 -1.76
C HIS A 161 5.48 0.83 -2.14
N MET A 162 5.90 2.04 -2.53
CA MET A 162 7.31 2.34 -2.79
C MET A 162 8.18 2.28 -1.54
N THR A 163 7.62 2.45 -0.33
CA THR A 163 8.41 2.31 0.91
C THR A 163 9.02 0.91 1.07
N ALA A 164 8.42 -0.11 0.44
CA ALA A 164 8.97 -1.46 0.44
C ALA A 164 10.36 -1.56 -0.19
N TYR A 165 10.73 -0.65 -1.10
CA TYR A 165 12.08 -0.58 -1.65
C TYR A 165 13.13 -0.41 -0.54
N TRP A 166 12.87 0.50 0.40
CA TRP A 166 13.78 0.74 1.54
C TRP A 166 13.77 -0.42 2.54
N ASP A 167 12.65 -1.14 2.68
CA ASP A 167 12.56 -2.25 3.63
C ASP A 167 13.33 -3.50 3.16
N PHE A 168 13.40 -3.75 1.84
CA PHE A 168 14.12 -4.90 1.29
C PHE A 168 15.60 -4.62 0.96
N ASP A 169 15.95 -3.38 0.67
CA ASP A 169 17.36 -2.97 0.50
C ASP A 169 18.16 -3.18 1.79
N ASP A 170 17.57 -2.84 2.95
CA ASP A 170 18.20 -3.05 4.27
C ASP A 170 18.36 -4.55 4.60
N GLN A 171 17.42 -5.40 4.19
CA GLN A 171 17.50 -6.86 4.39
C GLN A 171 18.62 -7.49 3.54
N GLN A 172 18.79 -7.05 2.30
CA GLN A 172 19.90 -7.53 1.45
C GLN A 172 21.25 -7.08 1.97
N LEU A 173 21.36 -5.82 2.43
CA LEU A 173 22.58 -5.30 3.04
C LEU A 173 22.93 -6.03 4.35
N TYR A 174 21.94 -6.33 5.19
CA TYR A 174 22.15 -7.09 6.42
C TYR A 174 22.66 -8.51 6.14
N MET A 175 22.03 -9.23 5.20
CA MET A 175 22.46 -10.58 4.79
C MET A 175 23.86 -10.57 4.17
N TRP A 176 24.22 -9.54 3.39
CA TRP A 176 25.56 -9.38 2.83
C TRP A 176 26.59 -9.13 3.93
N SER A 177 26.29 -8.25 4.89
CA SER A 177 27.21 -7.94 6.01
C SER A 177 27.45 -9.13 6.93
N LEU A 178 26.44 -9.98 7.15
CA LEU A 178 26.58 -11.24 7.90
C LEU A 178 27.47 -12.25 7.18
N HIS A 179 27.37 -12.33 5.84
CA HIS A 179 28.23 -13.22 5.05
C HIS A 179 29.67 -12.67 4.96
N HIS A 180 29.86 -11.36 5.07
CA HIS A 180 31.17 -10.70 4.95
C HIS A 180 31.85 -10.45 6.31
N ASP A 181 31.42 -11.11 7.38
CA ASP A 181 32.06 -10.98 8.69
C ASP A 181 33.49 -11.56 8.63
N PRO A 182 34.58 -10.78 8.78
CA PRO A 182 35.96 -11.22 8.60
C PRO A 182 36.50 -12.13 9.72
N SER A 183 35.63 -12.77 10.50
CA SER A 183 36.03 -13.60 11.64
C SER A 183 36.55 -15.00 11.23
N GLU A 184 36.40 -15.41 9.97
CA GLU A 184 37.02 -16.63 9.43
C GLU A 184 38.44 -16.44 8.84
N ASP A 185 38.96 -15.22 8.76
CA ASP A 185 40.32 -14.95 8.23
C ASP A 185 41.40 -14.78 9.32
N LYS A 186 41.09 -15.09 10.59
CA LYS A 186 42.08 -15.09 11.69
C LYS A 186 42.49 -16.48 12.19
N VAL A 187 42.11 -17.55 11.47
CA VAL A 187 42.59 -18.91 11.76
C VAL A 187 43.02 -19.60 10.46
N ARG A 188 44.05 -19.06 9.80
CA ARG A 188 44.93 -19.87 8.94
C ARG A 188 46.32 -19.28 8.85
#